data_AF-R7B5N1-F1
#
_entry.id   AF-R7B5N1-F1
#
_cell.length_a   1.000
_cell.length_b   1.000
_cell.length_c   1.000
_cell.angle_alpha   90.00
_cell.angle_beta   90.00
_cell.angle_gamma   90.00
#
_symmetry.space_group_name_H-M   'P 1'
#
loop_
_entity.id
_entity.type
_entity.pdbx_description
1 polymer ?
#
loop_
_entity_poly.entity_id
_entity_poly.type
_entity_poly.pdbx_seq_one_letter_code
_entity_poly.pdbx_strand_id
1 'polypeptide(L)'
;MNVNIYYGGRGMVEDPTLSVLGKVQDVLDELKVHVSRYDLHELRSSITTLPQTLKDADAVILAVTVEWFGIGGIMQDFLDACWLYGDKDKIASIYMFPVVMAKTYGEREAALTLSNAWEILGGKAMNGICAYVDEDAAELEDDTTALVEKMAENVYRTVSQQVKTFPSSNAAMKRALMKETLQLTPQESEQLSRFVANDKFVATQKQDIQDLAGMFMEMLDDEQRGGDDYYISTLKTHYEGRNGFDASYIIVISDKQKTVSIKANGQNADISLVSEGSNNADVVGKMEQQVFDDIVYGRMTFQRAFMTGAMTAKGDFRILRTLDEIFKF
;
A
#
# COMPACT_ATOMS: atom_id res chain seq x y z
N MET A 1 -13.13 -34.23 -11.72
CA MET A 1 -12.66 -33.65 -10.46
C MET A 1 -11.25 -33.17 -10.67
N ASN A 2 -10.97 -31.92 -10.36
CA ASN A 2 -9.68 -31.30 -10.57
C ASN A 2 -9.03 -30.97 -9.22
N VAL A 3 -7.79 -31.43 -9.02
CA VAL A 3 -7.00 -31.18 -7.81
C VAL A 3 -5.73 -30.44 -8.20
N ASN A 4 -5.53 -29.25 -7.66
CA ASN A 4 -4.27 -28.52 -7.83
C ASN A 4 -3.36 -28.77 -6.62
N ILE A 5 -2.12 -29.14 -6.87
CA ILE A 5 -1.09 -29.28 -5.82
C ILE A 5 -0.16 -28.07 -5.92
N TYR A 6 -0.03 -27.31 -4.85
CA TYR A 6 0.95 -26.23 -4.75
C TYR A 6 2.04 -26.66 -3.78
N TYR A 7 3.26 -26.84 -4.29
CA TYR A 7 4.39 -27.28 -3.49
C TYR A 7 5.32 -26.09 -3.22
N GLY A 8 5.44 -25.72 -1.94
CA GLY A 8 6.23 -24.60 -1.43
C GLY A 8 7.61 -24.97 -0.90
N GLY A 9 8.05 -26.22 -1.07
CA GLY A 9 9.42 -26.63 -0.75
C GLY A 9 10.44 -26.20 -1.81
N ARG A 10 11.71 -26.57 -1.61
CA ARG A 10 12.84 -26.09 -2.43
C ARG A 10 13.12 -26.94 -3.67
N GLY A 11 12.42 -28.06 -3.87
CA GLY A 11 12.66 -28.96 -5.00
C GLY A 11 13.89 -29.84 -4.86
N MET A 12 14.38 -30.04 -3.63
CA MET A 12 15.49 -30.98 -3.39
C MET A 12 15.02 -32.41 -3.67
N VAL A 13 15.88 -33.22 -4.30
CA VAL A 13 15.54 -34.61 -4.67
C VAL A 13 15.13 -35.44 -3.45
N GLU A 14 15.78 -35.20 -2.31
CA GLU A 14 15.53 -35.87 -1.02
C GLU A 14 14.54 -35.09 -0.14
N ASP A 15 13.61 -34.35 -0.74
CA ASP A 15 12.55 -33.69 0.01
C ASP A 15 11.42 -34.70 0.33
N PRO A 16 11.16 -35.02 1.61
CA PRO A 16 10.15 -36.00 2.00
C PRO A 16 8.73 -35.64 1.53
N THR A 17 8.43 -34.34 1.40
CA THR A 17 7.13 -33.89 0.88
C THR A 17 6.95 -34.32 -0.57
N LEU A 18 8.02 -34.37 -1.38
CA LEU A 18 7.93 -34.79 -2.76
C LEU A 18 7.59 -36.28 -2.90
N SER A 19 8.17 -37.13 -2.05
CA SER A 19 7.84 -38.55 -2.00
C SER A 19 6.36 -38.77 -1.65
N VAL A 20 5.86 -38.02 -0.67
CA VAL A 20 4.44 -38.06 -0.28
C VAL A 20 3.53 -37.55 -1.41
N LEU A 21 3.88 -36.45 -2.05
CA LEU A 21 3.11 -35.92 -3.18
C LEU A 21 3.10 -36.87 -4.38
N GLY A 22 4.21 -37.55 -4.67
CA GLY A 22 4.26 -38.58 -5.71
C GLY A 22 3.22 -39.67 -5.44
N LYS A 23 3.19 -40.21 -4.22
CA LYS A 23 2.21 -41.23 -3.84
C LYS A 23 0.77 -40.72 -3.84
N VAL A 24 0.53 -39.48 -3.39
CA VAL A 24 -0.80 -38.85 -3.49
C VAL A 24 -1.24 -38.73 -4.95
N GLN A 25 -0.34 -38.32 -5.85
CA GLN A 25 -0.62 -38.21 -7.27
C GLN A 25 -0.97 -39.58 -7.88
N ASP A 26 -0.22 -40.63 -7.56
CA ASP A 26 -0.47 -41.99 -8.04
C ASP A 26 -1.88 -42.48 -7.66
N VAL A 27 -2.25 -42.35 -6.38
CA VAL A 27 -3.57 -42.77 -5.89
C VAL A 27 -4.70 -41.95 -6.53
N LEU A 28 -4.50 -40.64 -6.71
CA LEU A 28 -5.50 -39.79 -7.36
C LEU A 28 -5.63 -40.11 -8.87
N ASP A 29 -4.53 -40.44 -9.55
CA ASP A 29 -4.55 -40.85 -10.96
C ASP A 29 -5.29 -42.18 -11.15
N GLU A 30 -5.07 -43.15 -10.26
CA GLU A 30 -5.84 -44.40 -10.22
C GLU A 30 -7.35 -44.17 -10.08
N LEU A 31 -7.74 -43.16 -9.30
CA LEU A 31 -9.12 -42.71 -9.11
C LEU A 31 -9.64 -41.82 -10.26
N LYS A 32 -8.86 -41.64 -11.35
CA LYS A 32 -9.16 -40.81 -12.53
C LYS A 32 -9.42 -39.34 -12.19
N VAL A 33 -8.68 -38.83 -11.22
CA VAL A 33 -8.69 -37.43 -10.82
C VAL A 33 -7.71 -36.66 -11.69
N HIS A 34 -8.10 -35.50 -12.21
CA HIS A 34 -7.17 -34.66 -12.92
C HIS A 34 -6.33 -33.86 -11.91
N VAL A 35 -5.03 -34.17 -11.83
CA VAL A 35 -4.11 -33.52 -10.92
C VAL A 35 -3.18 -32.57 -11.68
N SER A 36 -3.10 -31.32 -11.23
CA SER A 36 -2.14 -30.32 -11.74
C SER A 36 -1.21 -29.89 -10.62
N ARG A 37 0.09 -30.16 -10.76
CA ARG A 37 1.11 -29.77 -9.77
C ARG A 37 1.83 -28.49 -10.20
N TYR A 38 1.97 -27.59 -9.23
CA TYR A 38 2.64 -26.30 -9.36
C TYR A 38 3.77 -26.23 -8.33
N ASP A 39 4.99 -26.40 -8.81
CA ASP A 39 6.20 -26.25 -8.01
C ASP A 39 6.52 -24.77 -7.85
N LEU A 40 6.14 -24.20 -6.70
CA LEU A 40 6.15 -22.74 -6.49
C LEU A 40 7.55 -22.15 -6.57
N HIS A 41 8.59 -22.94 -6.26
CA HIS A 41 9.97 -22.50 -6.35
C HIS A 41 10.43 -22.23 -7.80
N GLU A 42 9.84 -22.89 -8.79
CA GLU A 42 10.08 -22.64 -10.22
C GLU A 42 9.24 -21.47 -10.74
N LEU A 43 8.10 -21.21 -10.09
CA LEU A 43 7.08 -20.26 -10.55
C LEU A 43 7.11 -18.92 -9.79
N ARG A 44 8.21 -18.60 -9.09
CA ARG A 44 8.35 -17.38 -8.27
C ARG A 44 8.04 -16.09 -9.03
N SER A 45 8.49 -15.96 -10.28
CA SER A 45 8.27 -14.76 -11.10
C SER A 45 6.80 -14.59 -11.53
N SER A 46 6.04 -15.68 -11.57
CA SER A 46 4.64 -15.73 -11.98
C SER A 46 3.66 -15.94 -10.82
N ILE A 47 4.13 -15.90 -9.57
CA ILE A 47 3.34 -16.27 -8.38
C ILE A 47 2.03 -15.48 -8.25
N THR A 48 2.03 -14.21 -8.67
CA THR A 48 0.85 -13.32 -8.66
C THR A 48 -0.25 -13.75 -9.63
N THR A 49 0.08 -14.57 -10.64
CA THR A 49 -0.88 -15.07 -11.63
C THR A 49 -1.42 -16.46 -11.30
N LEU A 50 -0.75 -17.21 -10.42
CA LEU A 50 -1.16 -18.56 -10.02
C LEU A 50 -2.58 -18.66 -9.43
N PRO A 51 -3.15 -17.66 -8.72
CA PRO A 51 -4.54 -17.72 -8.28
C PRO A 51 -5.54 -17.96 -9.42
N GLN A 52 -5.19 -17.63 -10.67
CA GLN A 52 -6.05 -17.89 -11.82
C GLN A 52 -6.25 -19.39 -12.08
N THR A 53 -5.30 -20.23 -11.68
CA THR A 53 -5.39 -21.70 -11.82
C THR A 53 -6.44 -22.32 -10.90
N LEU A 54 -6.92 -21.58 -9.89
CA LEU A 54 -7.98 -22.02 -8.98
C LEU A 54 -9.37 -22.05 -9.63
N LYS A 55 -9.57 -21.41 -10.79
CA LYS A 55 -10.87 -21.33 -11.47
C LYS A 55 -11.52 -22.69 -11.70
N ASP A 56 -10.71 -23.66 -12.10
CA ASP A 56 -11.18 -24.99 -12.45
C ASP A 56 -10.94 -26.02 -11.34
N ALA A 57 -10.32 -25.64 -10.23
CA ALA A 57 -10.02 -26.54 -9.12
C ALA A 57 -11.27 -26.84 -8.27
N ASP A 58 -11.44 -28.10 -7.90
CA ASP A 58 -12.42 -28.56 -6.90
C ASP A 58 -11.79 -28.71 -5.52
N ALA A 59 -10.52 -29.11 -5.49
CA ALA A 59 -9.68 -29.14 -4.31
C ALA A 59 -8.27 -28.66 -4.59
N VAL A 60 -7.58 -28.26 -3.52
CA VAL A 60 -6.18 -27.92 -3.53
C VAL A 60 -5.43 -28.68 -2.45
N ILE A 61 -4.19 -29.03 -2.73
CA ILE A 61 -3.24 -29.54 -1.74
C ILE A 61 -2.16 -28.49 -1.57
N LEU A 62 -2.03 -27.95 -0.36
CA LEU A 62 -0.95 -27.03 -0.01
C LEU A 62 0.14 -27.81 0.68
N ALA A 63 1.27 -27.95 0.01
CA ALA A 63 2.35 -28.82 0.44
C ALA A 63 3.61 -28.04 0.78
N VAL A 64 4.17 -28.24 1.98
CA VAL A 64 5.39 -27.55 2.44
C VAL A 64 6.29 -28.48 3.22
N THR A 65 7.59 -28.19 3.15
CA THR A 65 8.62 -28.85 3.96
C THR A 65 9.14 -27.86 4.99
N VAL A 66 8.98 -28.18 6.26
CA VAL A 66 9.44 -27.36 7.38
C VAL A 66 10.90 -27.71 7.67
N GLU A 67 11.79 -26.83 7.25
CA GLU A 67 13.23 -26.93 7.54
C GLU A 67 13.62 -26.17 8.82
N TRP A 68 12.98 -25.02 9.07
CA TRP A 68 13.26 -24.18 10.25
C TRP A 68 12.00 -23.79 11.00
N PHE A 69 11.12 -23.01 10.37
CA PHE A 69 9.90 -22.54 11.00
C PHE A 69 8.83 -22.13 9.98
N GLY A 70 7.59 -22.52 10.25
CA GLY A 70 6.43 -22.11 9.47
C GLY A 70 6.38 -22.69 8.06
N ILE A 71 5.55 -22.07 7.22
CA ILE A 71 5.19 -22.59 5.88
C ILE A 71 6.18 -22.19 4.77
N GLY A 72 7.21 -21.41 5.10
CA GLY A 72 8.16 -20.87 4.13
C GLY A 72 7.63 -19.68 3.32
N GLY A 73 8.56 -18.82 2.88
CA GLY A 73 8.21 -17.56 2.19
C GLY A 73 7.49 -17.75 0.86
N ILE A 74 7.83 -18.78 0.08
CA ILE A 74 7.20 -19.01 -1.23
C ILE A 74 5.73 -19.40 -1.08
N MET A 75 5.40 -20.25 -0.11
CA MET A 75 4.01 -20.60 0.17
C MET A 75 3.24 -19.39 0.72
N GLN A 76 3.89 -18.58 1.57
CA GLN A 76 3.30 -17.32 2.04
C GLN A 76 2.99 -16.38 0.86
N ASP A 77 3.94 -16.17 -0.06
CA ASP A 77 3.76 -15.33 -1.24
C ASP A 77 2.59 -15.82 -2.12
N PHE A 78 2.41 -17.14 -2.25
CA PHE A 78 1.27 -17.71 -2.97
C PHE A 78 -0.07 -17.46 -2.26
N LEU A 79 -0.11 -17.60 -0.93
CA LEU A 79 -1.30 -17.29 -0.14
C LEU A 79 -1.64 -15.80 -0.18
N ASP A 80 -0.63 -14.92 -0.15
CA ASP A 80 -0.79 -13.48 -0.31
C ASP A 80 -1.30 -13.13 -1.71
N ALA A 81 -0.79 -13.81 -2.75
CA ALA A 81 -1.34 -13.68 -4.11
C ALA A 81 -2.80 -14.15 -4.17
N CYS A 82 -3.17 -15.24 -3.51
CA CYS A 82 -4.56 -15.67 -3.40
C CYS A 82 -5.42 -14.66 -2.62
N TRP A 83 -4.84 -13.97 -1.64
CA TRP A 83 -5.49 -12.89 -0.91
C TRP A 83 -5.80 -11.70 -1.84
N LEU A 84 -4.82 -11.25 -2.62
CA LEU A 84 -4.92 -10.05 -3.44
C LEU A 84 -5.67 -10.27 -4.77
N TYR A 85 -5.43 -11.41 -5.42
CA TYR A 85 -5.85 -11.65 -6.81
C TYR A 85 -6.79 -12.85 -6.98
N GLY A 86 -7.00 -13.64 -5.93
CA GLY A 86 -7.87 -14.82 -5.97
C GLY A 86 -9.35 -14.47 -5.96
N ASP A 87 -10.12 -15.16 -6.80
CA ASP A 87 -11.59 -15.11 -6.79
C ASP A 87 -12.14 -15.74 -5.50
N LYS A 88 -12.69 -14.90 -4.62
CA LYS A 88 -13.16 -15.31 -3.29
C LYS A 88 -14.39 -16.20 -3.32
N ASP A 89 -15.25 -16.05 -4.34
CA ASP A 89 -16.45 -16.86 -4.50
C ASP A 89 -16.06 -18.25 -4.97
N LYS A 90 -15.10 -18.32 -5.91
CA LYS A 90 -14.55 -19.61 -6.31
C LYS A 90 -13.83 -20.30 -5.16
N ILE A 91 -12.94 -19.60 -4.44
CA ILE A 91 -12.21 -20.17 -3.28
C ILE A 91 -13.16 -20.72 -2.22
N ALA A 92 -14.32 -20.08 -1.99
CA ALA A 92 -15.30 -20.55 -1.02
C ALA A 92 -15.87 -21.95 -1.32
N SER A 93 -15.81 -22.40 -2.58
CA SER A 93 -16.23 -23.74 -2.98
C SER A 93 -15.14 -24.80 -2.78
N ILE A 94 -13.87 -24.41 -2.76
CA ILE A 94 -12.69 -25.28 -2.86
C ILE A 94 -12.31 -25.88 -1.49
N TYR A 95 -12.07 -27.19 -1.50
CA TYR A 95 -11.50 -27.92 -0.36
C TYR A 95 -9.97 -27.83 -0.36
N MET A 96 -9.35 -27.56 0.78
CA MET A 96 -7.89 -27.53 0.93
C MET A 96 -7.42 -28.59 1.91
N PHE A 97 -6.37 -29.32 1.53
CA PHE A 97 -5.72 -30.33 2.35
C PHE A 97 -4.24 -29.95 2.55
N PRO A 98 -3.77 -29.76 3.79
CA PRO A 98 -2.36 -29.49 4.03
C PRO A 98 -1.54 -30.80 3.92
N VAL A 99 -0.38 -30.73 3.29
CA VAL A 99 0.64 -31.80 3.34
C VAL A 99 1.93 -31.18 3.87
N VAL A 100 2.31 -31.54 5.09
CA VAL A 100 3.43 -30.91 5.77
C VAL A 100 4.40 -31.98 6.24
N MET A 101 5.64 -31.91 5.78
CA MET A 101 6.73 -32.74 6.32
C MET A 101 7.72 -31.85 7.05
N ALA A 102 8.19 -32.27 8.22
CA ALA A 102 9.27 -31.60 8.94
C ALA A 102 10.48 -32.52 9.04
N LYS A 103 11.68 -31.94 8.86
CA LYS A 103 12.95 -32.62 9.15
C LYS A 103 13.40 -32.46 10.60
N THR A 104 12.79 -31.54 11.34
CA THR A 104 13.19 -31.19 12.71
C THR A 104 11.98 -31.10 13.63
N TYR A 105 11.09 -30.13 13.39
CA TYR A 105 9.87 -29.88 14.17
C TYR A 105 8.96 -28.88 13.42
N GLY A 106 7.77 -28.61 13.97
CA GLY A 106 6.91 -27.48 13.55
C GLY A 106 5.89 -27.81 12.46
N GLU A 107 5.75 -29.08 12.11
CA GLU A 107 4.80 -29.58 11.10
C GLU A 107 3.35 -29.29 11.50
N ARG A 108 3.03 -29.37 12.79
CA ARG A 108 1.68 -29.13 13.31
C ARG A 108 1.29 -27.66 13.20
N GLU A 109 2.19 -26.77 13.59
CA GLU A 109 2.01 -25.32 13.49
C GLU A 109 1.87 -24.91 12.03
N ALA A 110 2.72 -25.42 11.14
CA ALA A 110 2.63 -25.13 9.71
C ALA A 110 1.31 -25.62 9.10
N ALA A 111 0.85 -26.84 9.43
CA ALA A 111 -0.44 -27.35 8.96
C ALA A 111 -1.63 -26.50 9.47
N LEU A 112 -1.56 -26.04 10.73
CA LEU A 112 -2.54 -25.12 11.29
C LEU A 112 -2.51 -23.76 10.59
N THR A 113 -1.33 -23.23 10.28
CA THR A 113 -1.17 -21.97 9.52
C THR A 113 -1.79 -22.07 8.14
N LEU A 114 -1.53 -23.16 7.39
CA LEU A 114 -2.16 -23.38 6.07
C LEU A 114 -3.68 -23.44 6.18
N SER A 115 -4.19 -24.16 7.18
CA SER A 115 -5.63 -24.30 7.44
C SER A 115 -6.28 -22.97 7.74
N ASN A 116 -5.71 -22.19 8.66
CA ASN A 116 -6.20 -20.87 9.02
C ASN A 116 -6.16 -19.92 7.81
N ALA A 117 -5.05 -19.88 7.07
CA ALA A 117 -4.92 -19.02 5.90
C ALA A 117 -6.00 -19.31 4.85
N TRP A 118 -6.24 -20.60 4.57
CA TRP A 118 -7.26 -20.99 3.60
C TRP A 118 -8.69 -20.67 4.06
N GLU A 119 -8.99 -20.87 5.34
CA GLU A 119 -10.29 -20.47 5.90
C GLU A 119 -10.50 -18.95 5.89
N ILE A 120 -9.44 -18.17 6.12
CA ILE A 120 -9.49 -16.69 6.04
C ILE A 120 -9.75 -16.24 4.60
N LEU A 121 -9.15 -16.91 3.61
CA LEU A 121 -9.50 -16.71 2.19
C LEU A 121 -10.97 -17.10 1.90
N GLY A 122 -11.56 -17.91 2.77
CA GLY A 122 -12.96 -18.32 2.79
C GLY A 122 -13.20 -19.72 2.24
N GLY A 123 -12.15 -20.47 1.94
CA GLY A 123 -12.25 -21.84 1.46
C GLY A 123 -12.49 -22.84 2.60
N LYS A 124 -12.57 -24.12 2.25
CA LYS A 124 -12.88 -25.22 3.17
C LYS A 124 -11.63 -25.99 3.54
N ALA A 125 -11.00 -25.66 4.68
CA ALA A 125 -9.85 -26.42 5.16
C ALA A 125 -10.30 -27.80 5.68
N MET A 126 -9.55 -28.83 5.31
CA MET A 126 -9.77 -30.23 5.69
C MET A 126 -8.51 -30.77 6.37
N ASN A 127 -8.65 -31.89 7.08
CA ASN A 127 -7.51 -32.58 7.65
C ASN A 127 -6.67 -33.23 6.55
N GLY A 128 -5.39 -32.92 6.51
CA GLY A 128 -4.41 -33.55 5.64
C GLY A 128 -3.34 -34.29 6.44
N ILE A 129 -2.10 -34.27 5.97
CA ILE A 129 -0.95 -34.95 6.61
C ILE A 129 -0.02 -33.91 7.20
N CYS A 130 0.39 -34.12 8.44
CA CYS A 130 1.55 -33.46 9.02
C CYS A 130 2.40 -34.53 9.72
N ALA A 131 3.64 -34.70 9.29
CA ALA A 131 4.52 -35.73 9.84
C ALA A 131 5.97 -35.24 9.94
N TYR A 132 6.68 -35.79 10.92
CA TYR A 132 8.13 -35.71 11.01
C TYR A 132 8.74 -36.85 10.20
N VAL A 133 9.78 -36.54 9.43
CA VAL A 133 10.58 -37.55 8.72
C VAL A 133 12.02 -37.35 9.13
N ASP A 134 12.65 -38.42 9.61
CA ASP A 134 14.06 -38.41 9.97
C ASP A 134 14.93 -38.15 8.73
N GLU A 135 16.02 -37.38 8.88
CA GLU A 135 16.89 -37.02 7.75
C GLU A 135 17.53 -38.25 7.09
N ASP A 136 17.72 -39.32 7.86
CA ASP A 136 18.32 -40.59 7.40
C ASP A 136 17.31 -41.55 6.75
N ALA A 137 16.01 -41.22 6.75
CA ALA A 137 14.97 -42.06 6.15
C ALA A 137 14.94 -41.88 4.62
N ALA A 138 15.54 -42.83 3.90
CA ALA A 138 15.60 -42.81 2.43
C ALA A 138 14.22 -43.03 1.76
N GLU A 139 13.30 -43.73 2.43
CA GLU A 139 11.96 -44.03 1.92
C GLU A 139 10.91 -43.92 3.05
N LEU A 140 9.66 -43.69 2.67
CA LEU A 140 8.53 -43.69 3.59
C LEU A 140 8.32 -45.12 4.12
N GLU A 141 8.26 -45.29 5.43
CA GLU A 141 7.88 -46.56 6.04
C GLU A 141 6.49 -47.03 5.56
N ASP A 142 6.26 -48.34 5.48
CA ASP A 142 5.01 -48.95 4.96
C ASP A 142 3.75 -48.37 5.63
N ASP A 143 3.79 -48.19 6.96
CA ASP A 143 2.67 -47.61 7.72
C ASP A 143 2.40 -46.15 7.33
N THR A 144 3.44 -45.39 6.99
CA THR A 144 3.30 -44.01 6.51
C THR A 144 2.69 -43.98 5.11
N THR A 145 3.07 -44.93 4.25
CA THR A 145 2.49 -45.07 2.91
C THR A 145 0.97 -45.32 2.97
N ALA A 146 0.51 -46.19 3.87
CA ALA A 146 -0.93 -46.43 4.06
C ALA A 146 -1.69 -45.18 4.54
N LEU A 147 -1.05 -44.33 5.36
CA LEU A 147 -1.64 -43.05 5.77
C LEU A 147 -1.77 -42.06 4.59
N VAL A 148 -0.79 -42.05 3.69
CA VAL A 148 -0.81 -41.24 2.47
C VAL A 148 -1.95 -41.68 1.54
N GLU A 149 -2.09 -42.98 1.30
CA GLU A 149 -3.17 -43.54 0.49
C GLU A 149 -4.55 -43.17 1.06
N LYS A 150 -4.73 -43.38 2.37
CA LYS A 150 -5.97 -43.03 3.06
C LYS A 150 -6.31 -41.53 2.97
N MET A 151 -5.30 -40.66 2.99
CA MET A 151 -5.51 -39.23 2.81
C MET A 151 -5.92 -38.90 1.37
N ALA A 152 -5.25 -39.46 0.37
CA ALA A 152 -5.60 -39.24 -1.04
C ALA A 152 -7.02 -39.74 -1.35
N GLU A 153 -7.42 -40.91 -0.84
CA GLU A 153 -8.81 -41.39 -0.91
C GLU A 153 -9.78 -40.42 -0.23
N ASN A 154 -9.39 -39.86 0.93
CA ASN A 154 -10.21 -38.88 1.63
C ASN A 154 -10.38 -37.58 0.82
N VAL A 155 -9.35 -37.12 0.11
CA VAL A 155 -9.46 -35.99 -0.83
C VAL A 155 -10.56 -36.28 -1.85
N TYR A 156 -10.48 -37.42 -2.53
CA TYR A 156 -11.47 -37.83 -3.53
C TYR A 156 -12.87 -37.93 -2.93
N ARG A 157 -13.01 -38.61 -1.78
CA ARG A 157 -14.31 -38.80 -1.12
C ARG A 157 -14.94 -37.47 -0.71
N THR A 158 -14.16 -36.58 -0.09
CA THR A 158 -14.63 -35.28 0.40
C THR A 158 -15.20 -34.43 -0.72
N VAL A 159 -14.50 -34.35 -1.85
CA VAL A 159 -14.93 -33.56 -3.00
C VAL A 159 -16.13 -34.22 -3.69
N SER A 160 -16.06 -35.53 -3.94
CA SER A 160 -17.13 -36.27 -4.63
C SER A 160 -18.45 -36.25 -3.87
N GLN A 161 -18.39 -36.31 -2.53
CA GLN A 161 -19.57 -36.27 -1.67
C GLN A 161 -19.96 -34.85 -1.25
N GLN A 162 -19.21 -33.83 -1.65
CA GLN A 162 -19.42 -32.43 -1.26
C GLN A 162 -19.58 -32.28 0.26
N VAL A 163 -18.67 -32.89 1.02
CA VAL A 163 -18.74 -32.97 2.48
C VAL A 163 -18.86 -31.55 3.06
N LYS A 164 -19.80 -31.37 3.98
CA LYS A 164 -19.99 -30.08 4.67
C LYS A 164 -18.94 -29.91 5.76
N THR A 165 -18.40 -28.71 5.86
CA THR A 165 -17.50 -28.34 6.95
C THR A 165 -18.29 -27.76 8.12
N PHE A 166 -17.74 -27.92 9.33
CA PHE A 166 -18.25 -27.21 10.49
C PHE A 166 -17.98 -25.71 10.36
N PRO A 167 -18.83 -24.84 10.95
CA PRO A 167 -18.54 -23.41 11.00
C PRO A 167 -17.29 -23.17 11.85
N SER A 168 -16.34 -22.38 11.33
CA SER A 168 -15.14 -21.94 12.06
C SER A 168 -15.20 -20.45 12.39
N SER A 169 -14.41 -20.00 13.38
CA SER A 169 -14.29 -18.58 13.75
C SER A 169 -13.72 -17.75 12.59
N ASN A 170 -12.75 -18.29 11.85
CA ASN A 170 -12.19 -17.64 10.66
C ASN A 170 -13.26 -17.43 9.58
N ALA A 171 -14.06 -18.47 9.31
CA ALA A 171 -15.16 -18.38 8.36
C ALA A 171 -16.27 -17.41 8.81
N ALA A 172 -16.52 -17.31 10.12
CA ALA A 172 -17.49 -16.36 10.68
C ALA A 172 -17.01 -14.90 10.57
N MET A 173 -15.72 -14.63 10.81
CA MET A 173 -15.15 -13.29 10.70
C MET A 173 -15.24 -12.74 9.28
N LYS A 174 -14.94 -13.54 8.24
CA LYS A 174 -15.13 -13.15 6.84
C LYS A 174 -16.58 -12.74 6.55
N ARG A 175 -17.56 -13.52 7.03
CA ARG A 175 -18.99 -13.20 6.86
C ARG A 175 -19.39 -11.89 7.53
N ALA A 176 -18.77 -11.54 8.66
CA ALA A 176 -19.01 -10.25 9.31
C ALA A 176 -18.47 -9.10 8.46
N LEU A 177 -17.23 -9.20 7.96
CA LEU A 177 -16.61 -8.19 7.11
C LEU A 177 -17.33 -8.03 5.75
N MET A 178 -17.80 -9.12 5.14
CA MET A 178 -18.61 -9.07 3.90
C MET A 178 -20.04 -8.56 4.11
N LYS A 179 -20.56 -8.55 5.35
CA LYS A 179 -21.85 -7.93 5.66
C LYS A 179 -21.73 -6.41 5.84
N GLU A 180 -20.54 -5.92 6.20
CA GLU A 180 -20.26 -4.47 6.28
C GLU A 180 -20.11 -3.83 4.89
N THR A 181 -19.84 -4.59 3.83
CA THR A 181 -20.04 -4.12 2.45
C THR A 181 -21.53 -4.05 2.14
N LEU A 182 -22.08 -2.82 2.14
CA LEU A 182 -23.50 -2.47 1.99
C LEU A 182 -24.35 -3.49 1.21
N GLN A 183 -25.18 -4.26 1.93
CA GLN A 183 -26.33 -4.93 1.33
C GLN A 183 -27.52 -3.98 1.36
N LEU A 184 -27.68 -3.19 0.30
CA LEU A 184 -28.84 -2.30 0.13
C LEU A 184 -30.12 -3.15 -0.01
N THR A 185 -31.12 -2.84 0.80
CA THR A 185 -32.46 -3.41 0.66
C THR A 185 -33.10 -3.00 -0.67
N PRO A 186 -34.11 -3.73 -1.18
CA PRO A 186 -34.79 -3.36 -2.43
C PRO A 186 -35.32 -1.91 -2.43
N GLN A 187 -35.74 -1.41 -1.26
CA GLN A 187 -36.19 -0.03 -1.08
C GLN A 187 -35.04 0.98 -1.17
N GLU A 188 -33.86 0.65 -0.62
CA GLU A 188 -32.67 1.48 -0.73
C GLU A 188 -32.08 1.47 -2.15
N SER A 189 -32.15 0.33 -2.84
CA SER A 189 -31.75 0.20 -4.25
C SER A 189 -32.67 0.98 -5.20
N GLU A 190 -33.97 1.02 -4.92
CA GLU A 190 -34.95 1.81 -5.69
C GLU A 190 -34.79 3.32 -5.42
N GLN A 191 -34.45 3.70 -4.19
CA GLN A 191 -34.09 5.09 -3.86
C GLN A 191 -32.80 5.51 -4.59
N LEU A 192 -31.76 4.68 -4.58
CA LEU A 192 -30.52 4.93 -5.33
C LEU A 192 -30.76 5.00 -6.85
N SER A 193 -31.63 4.15 -7.39
CA SER A 193 -31.99 4.19 -8.82
C SER A 193 -32.68 5.51 -9.21
N ARG A 194 -33.46 6.12 -8.30
CA ARG A 194 -34.04 7.47 -8.50
C ARG A 194 -32.99 8.59 -8.41
N PHE A 195 -31.92 8.41 -7.64
CA PHE A 195 -30.80 9.36 -7.60
C PHE A 195 -29.89 9.25 -8.84
N VAL A 196 -29.73 8.04 -9.41
CA VAL A 196 -28.95 7.82 -10.65
C VAL A 196 -29.72 8.30 -11.89
N ALA A 197 -31.06 8.29 -11.87
CA ALA A 197 -31.89 8.76 -12.98
C ALA A 197 -32.04 10.29 -13.08
N ASN A 198 -31.48 11.05 -12.13
CA ASN A 198 -31.54 12.50 -12.16
C ASN A 198 -30.20 13.04 -12.67
N ASP A 199 -30.05 13.15 -13.99
CA ASP A 199 -28.83 13.60 -14.69
C ASP A 199 -28.27 14.93 -14.14
N LYS A 200 -29.11 15.76 -13.50
CA LYS A 200 -28.67 16.97 -12.82
C LYS A 200 -27.75 16.69 -11.63
N PHE A 201 -27.98 15.64 -10.84
CA PHE A 201 -27.19 15.38 -9.63
C PHE A 201 -25.81 14.79 -9.97
N VAL A 202 -25.75 13.92 -10.99
CA VAL A 202 -24.48 13.39 -11.52
C VAL A 202 -23.69 14.47 -12.26
N ALA A 203 -24.37 15.36 -12.99
CA ALA A 203 -23.74 16.52 -13.60
C ALA A 203 -23.17 17.47 -12.53
N THR A 204 -23.92 17.78 -11.46
CA THR A 204 -23.43 18.61 -10.36
C THR A 204 -22.26 17.95 -9.62
N GLN A 205 -22.30 16.65 -9.32
CA GLN A 205 -21.15 15.97 -8.70
C GLN A 205 -19.90 15.92 -9.59
N LYS A 206 -20.07 15.73 -10.90
CA LYS A 206 -18.93 15.78 -11.83
C LYS A 206 -18.36 17.18 -11.94
N GLN A 207 -19.22 18.19 -11.95
CA GLN A 207 -18.83 19.60 -11.90
C GLN A 207 -18.08 19.90 -10.60
N ASP A 208 -18.63 19.48 -9.45
CA ASP A 208 -18.01 19.70 -8.13
C ASP A 208 -16.67 18.97 -8.00
N ILE A 209 -16.53 17.76 -8.56
CA ILE A 209 -15.25 17.03 -8.61
C ILE A 209 -14.26 17.76 -9.53
N GLN A 210 -14.71 18.31 -10.66
CA GLN A 210 -13.87 19.10 -11.55
C GLN A 210 -13.46 20.44 -10.92
N ASP A 211 -14.35 21.10 -10.19
CA ASP A 211 -14.10 22.34 -9.48
C ASP A 211 -13.16 22.10 -8.28
N LEU A 212 -13.31 21.00 -7.55
CA LEU A 212 -12.38 20.57 -6.49
C LEU A 212 -11.00 20.22 -7.05
N ALA A 213 -10.94 19.50 -8.17
CA ALA A 213 -9.68 19.20 -8.84
C ALA A 213 -9.02 20.48 -9.40
N GLY A 214 -9.82 21.45 -9.87
CA GLY A 214 -9.38 22.78 -10.26
C GLY A 214 -8.79 23.55 -9.08
N MET A 215 -9.49 23.61 -7.95
CA MET A 215 -8.98 24.22 -6.71
C MET A 215 -7.71 23.54 -6.23
N PHE A 216 -7.60 22.21 -6.29
CA PHE A 216 -6.38 21.50 -5.91
C PHE A 216 -5.20 21.78 -6.83
N MET A 217 -5.44 21.88 -8.14
CA MET A 217 -4.40 22.26 -9.10
C MET A 217 -4.00 23.72 -8.93
N GLU A 218 -4.93 24.61 -8.58
CA GLU A 218 -4.67 26.01 -8.27
C GLU A 218 -3.88 26.16 -6.96
N MET A 219 -4.21 25.38 -5.91
CA MET A 219 -3.46 25.30 -4.65
C MET A 219 -2.06 24.70 -4.84
N LEU A 220 -1.89 23.69 -5.70
CA LEU A 220 -0.58 23.11 -6.03
C LEU A 220 0.28 24.04 -6.90
N ASP A 221 -0.34 24.82 -7.80
CA ASP A 221 0.37 25.86 -8.56
C ASP A 221 0.75 27.05 -7.65
N ASP A 222 -0.06 27.37 -6.64
CA ASP A 222 0.29 28.33 -5.57
C ASP A 222 1.43 27.82 -4.67
N GLU A 223 1.43 26.55 -4.28
CA GLU A 223 2.51 25.95 -3.48
C GLU A 223 3.83 25.83 -4.25
N GLN A 224 3.81 25.54 -5.56
CA GLN A 224 5.01 25.52 -6.41
C GLN A 224 5.51 26.91 -6.78
N ARG A 225 4.75 27.98 -6.50
CA ARG A 225 5.05 29.36 -6.89
C ARG A 225 5.07 30.34 -5.73
N GLY A 226 5.42 29.86 -4.54
CA GLY A 226 5.55 30.66 -3.34
C GLY A 226 4.19 31.10 -2.82
N GLY A 227 3.47 30.17 -2.19
CA GLY A 227 2.22 30.45 -1.48
C GLY A 227 2.41 31.51 -0.39
N ASP A 228 1.31 32.01 0.17
CA ASP A 228 1.33 33.11 1.16
C ASP A 228 2.24 32.83 2.36
N ASP A 229 2.31 31.57 2.79
CA ASP A 229 3.19 31.14 3.88
C ASP A 229 4.68 31.06 3.49
N TYR A 230 5.03 30.94 2.21
CA TYR A 230 6.41 30.82 1.74
C TYR A 230 7.23 32.06 2.09
N TYR A 231 6.74 33.25 1.77
CA TYR A 231 7.47 34.50 2.03
C TYR A 231 7.61 34.77 3.54
N ILE A 232 6.54 34.54 4.29
CA ILE A 232 6.52 34.80 5.73
C ILE A 232 7.45 33.83 6.45
N SER A 233 7.35 32.53 6.17
CA SER A 233 8.17 31.51 6.83
C SER A 233 9.65 31.68 6.49
N THR A 234 9.97 31.88 5.22
CA THR A 234 11.36 32.01 4.75
C THR A 234 12.07 33.21 5.37
N LEU A 235 11.42 34.39 5.41
CA LEU A 235 11.99 35.57 6.01
C LEU A 235 12.10 35.44 7.54
N LYS A 236 11.08 34.86 8.21
CA LYS A 236 11.14 34.63 9.67
C LYS A 236 12.28 33.72 10.08
N THR A 237 12.55 32.66 9.32
CA THR A 237 13.61 31.69 9.63
C THR A 237 15.02 32.29 9.54
N HIS A 238 15.24 33.27 8.67
CA HIS A 238 16.57 33.83 8.40
C HIS A 238 16.81 35.20 9.06
N TYR A 239 15.87 35.68 9.87
CA TYR A 239 16.01 36.94 10.60
C TYR A 239 16.88 36.75 11.85
N GLU A 240 18.05 37.39 11.88
CA GLU A 240 18.95 37.39 13.06
C GLU A 240 18.86 38.69 13.87
N GLY A 241 18.27 39.75 13.29
CA GLY A 241 18.06 41.03 13.94
C GLY A 241 19.34 41.79 14.30
N ARG A 242 19.18 43.02 14.81
CA ARG A 242 20.30 43.86 15.24
C ARG A 242 19.90 44.68 16.46
N ASN A 243 20.65 44.55 17.56
CA ASN A 243 20.36 45.29 18.79
C ASN A 243 20.41 46.81 18.57
N GLY A 244 19.36 47.52 19.01
CA GLY A 244 19.27 48.98 18.95
C GLY A 244 18.90 49.55 17.57
N PHE A 245 18.32 48.74 16.69
CA PHE A 245 17.89 49.16 15.36
C PHE A 245 16.45 48.73 15.10
N ASP A 246 15.58 49.72 14.86
CA ASP A 246 14.18 49.52 14.51
C ASP A 246 13.94 50.12 13.12
N ALA A 247 13.36 49.33 12.21
CA ALA A 247 13.10 49.75 10.84
C ALA A 247 11.93 48.98 10.23
N SER A 248 11.22 49.64 9.32
CA SER A 248 10.08 49.09 8.58
C SER A 248 10.38 48.96 7.10
N TYR A 249 10.11 47.79 6.54
CA TYR A 249 10.32 47.48 5.13
C TYR A 249 9.05 46.93 4.51
N ILE A 250 8.83 47.25 3.23
CA ILE A 250 7.81 46.62 2.41
C ILE A 250 8.49 46.06 1.17
N ILE A 251 8.25 44.79 0.87
CA ILE A 251 8.73 44.12 -0.35
C ILE A 251 7.53 43.72 -1.18
N VAL A 252 7.45 44.27 -2.40
CA VAL A 252 6.41 43.97 -3.38
C VAL A 252 6.98 42.98 -4.40
N ILE A 253 6.38 41.80 -4.47
CA ILE A 253 6.65 40.78 -5.48
C ILE A 253 5.69 41.02 -6.66
N SER A 254 6.23 41.65 -7.71
CA SER A 254 5.47 42.32 -8.77
C SER A 254 4.64 41.38 -9.62
N ASP A 255 5.21 40.23 -9.95
CA ASP A 255 4.65 39.16 -10.79
C ASP A 255 3.69 38.25 -10.02
N LYS A 256 3.71 38.30 -8.68
CA LYS A 256 2.79 37.57 -7.80
C LYS A 256 1.73 38.44 -7.14
N GLN A 257 1.80 39.76 -7.31
CA GLN A 257 0.93 40.73 -6.64
C GLN A 257 0.89 40.54 -5.11
N LYS A 258 2.00 40.08 -4.52
CA LYS A 258 2.14 39.89 -3.07
C LYS A 258 2.96 41.02 -2.48
N THR A 259 2.53 41.53 -1.34
CA THR A 259 3.23 42.58 -0.60
C THR A 259 3.52 42.10 0.81
N VAL A 260 4.81 42.01 1.14
CA VAL A 260 5.28 41.57 2.45
C VAL A 260 5.71 42.79 3.26
N SER A 261 5.14 42.97 4.45
CA SER A 261 5.56 43.97 5.41
C SER A 261 6.47 43.33 6.45
N ILE A 262 7.61 43.95 6.71
CA ILE A 262 8.61 43.53 7.69
C ILE A 262 8.82 44.70 8.65
N LYS A 263 8.53 44.51 9.94
CA LYS A 263 8.86 45.46 11.01
C LYS A 263 9.92 44.85 11.90
N ALA A 264 11.15 45.29 11.74
CA ALA A 264 12.28 44.90 12.58
C ALA A 264 12.26 45.73 13.87
N ASN A 265 12.17 45.06 15.03
CA ASN A 265 12.20 45.65 16.36
C ASN A 265 13.35 45.00 17.17
N GLY A 266 14.59 45.39 16.88
CA GLY A 266 15.77 44.78 17.47
C GLY A 266 15.93 43.29 17.10
N GLN A 267 15.77 42.40 18.08
CA GLN A 267 15.92 40.93 17.90
C GLN A 267 14.68 40.22 17.36
N ASN A 268 13.52 40.88 17.33
CA ASN A 268 12.29 40.29 16.81
C ASN A 268 11.83 41.04 15.56
N ALA A 269 11.25 40.31 14.61
CA ALA A 269 10.59 40.90 13.44
C ALA A 269 9.12 40.47 13.38
N ASP A 270 8.24 41.43 13.12
CA ASP A 270 6.86 41.15 12.73
C ASP A 270 6.79 41.15 11.20
N ILE A 271 6.49 39.97 10.63
CA ILE A 271 6.45 39.74 9.20
C ILE A 271 5.06 39.22 8.85
N SER A 272 4.38 39.96 7.99
CA SER A 272 3.01 39.67 7.55
C SER A 272 2.79 40.09 6.10
N LEU A 273 1.85 39.42 5.44
CA LEU A 273 1.35 39.83 4.15
C LEU A 273 0.31 40.94 4.34
N VAL A 274 0.40 41.98 3.52
CA VAL A 274 -0.52 43.11 3.58
C VAL A 274 -1.13 43.34 2.20
N SER A 275 -2.42 43.65 2.17
CA SER A 275 -3.12 44.05 0.93
C SER A 275 -2.56 45.39 0.42
N GLU A 276 -2.58 45.59 -0.90
CA GLU A 276 -2.08 46.81 -1.54
C GLU A 276 -2.66 48.08 -0.88
N GLY A 277 -1.79 49.01 -0.46
CA GLY A 277 -2.22 50.33 0.04
C GLY A 277 -1.60 50.82 1.35
N SER A 278 -0.81 50.01 2.07
CA SER A 278 -0.14 50.42 3.31
C SER A 278 1.25 51.05 3.06
N ASN A 279 1.29 52.21 2.41
CA ASN A 279 2.55 52.84 1.93
C ASN A 279 3.46 53.52 2.99
N ASN A 280 3.34 53.21 4.27
CA ASN A 280 4.19 53.81 5.31
C ASN A 280 5.24 52.81 5.82
N ALA A 281 6.36 52.73 5.11
CA ALA A 281 7.58 52.05 5.57
C ALA A 281 8.82 52.88 5.23
N ASP A 282 9.91 52.66 5.96
CA ASP A 282 11.18 53.38 5.78
C ASP A 282 11.82 53.06 4.42
N VAL A 283 11.57 51.84 3.91
CA VAL A 283 11.99 51.39 2.59
C VAL A 283 10.90 50.54 1.95
N VAL A 284 10.52 50.87 0.72
CA VAL A 284 9.64 50.08 -0.13
C VAL A 284 10.43 49.57 -1.33
N GLY A 285 10.64 48.26 -1.37
CA GLY A 285 11.28 47.52 -2.44
C GLY A 285 10.27 46.85 -3.35
N LYS A 286 10.56 46.78 -4.65
CA LYS A 286 9.76 46.04 -5.63
C LYS A 286 10.67 45.22 -6.54
N MET A 287 10.40 43.92 -6.63
CA MET A 287 11.16 42.93 -7.42
C MET A 287 10.23 41.86 -8.01
N GLU A 288 10.76 40.96 -8.83
CA GLU A 288 10.06 39.75 -9.31
C GLU A 288 10.39 38.55 -8.42
N GLN A 289 9.57 37.49 -8.46
CA GLN A 289 9.75 36.27 -7.67
C GLN A 289 11.14 35.67 -7.85
N GLN A 290 11.62 35.60 -9.09
CA GLN A 290 12.93 35.04 -9.40
C GLN A 290 14.07 35.77 -8.67
N VAL A 291 13.97 37.10 -8.54
CA VAL A 291 14.96 37.93 -7.84
C VAL A 291 14.91 37.68 -6.34
N PHE A 292 13.71 37.48 -5.79
CA PHE A 292 13.53 37.11 -4.38
C PHE A 292 14.14 35.73 -4.07
N ASP A 293 13.87 34.73 -4.91
CA ASP A 293 14.42 33.38 -4.77
C ASP A 293 15.96 33.39 -4.84
N ASP A 294 16.54 34.14 -5.79
CA ASP A 294 17.99 34.27 -5.89
C ASP A 294 18.62 34.93 -4.65
N ILE A 295 17.88 35.80 -3.94
CA ILE A 295 18.31 36.36 -2.65
C ILE A 295 18.20 35.31 -1.54
N VAL A 296 17.08 34.59 -1.46
CA VAL A 296 16.87 33.51 -0.46
C VAL A 296 17.88 32.38 -0.61
N TYR A 297 18.31 32.05 -1.83
CA TYR A 297 19.33 31.03 -2.08
C TYR A 297 20.77 31.56 -1.98
N GLY A 298 20.98 32.80 -1.53
CA GLY A 298 22.31 33.41 -1.32
C GLY A 298 23.08 33.71 -2.62
N ARG A 299 22.42 33.66 -3.79
CA ARG A 299 23.04 33.95 -5.10
C ARG A 299 23.10 35.46 -5.37
N MET A 300 22.26 36.22 -4.70
CA MET A 300 22.16 37.67 -4.79
C MET A 300 21.90 38.29 -3.40
N THR A 301 22.09 39.60 -3.26
CA THR A 301 21.76 40.35 -2.04
C THR A 301 20.78 41.47 -2.39
N PHE A 302 20.02 41.99 -1.40
CA PHE A 302 19.09 43.10 -1.62
C PHE A 302 19.83 44.35 -2.15
N GLN A 303 21.01 44.66 -1.61
CA GLN A 303 21.81 45.78 -2.11
C GLN A 303 22.25 45.53 -3.57
N ARG A 304 22.70 44.32 -3.90
CA ARG A 304 23.15 44.00 -5.26
C ARG A 304 22.00 44.03 -6.26
N ALA A 305 20.83 43.48 -5.90
CA ALA A 305 19.63 43.51 -6.72
C ALA A 305 19.18 44.95 -7.03
N PHE A 306 19.30 45.85 -6.05
CA PHE A 306 19.02 47.27 -6.27
C PHE A 306 20.06 47.93 -7.19
N MET A 307 21.35 47.67 -7.00
CA MET A 307 22.42 48.26 -7.82
C MET A 307 22.39 47.79 -9.28
N THR A 308 21.95 46.56 -9.55
CA THR A 308 21.82 46.01 -10.92
C THR A 308 20.52 46.42 -11.61
N GLY A 309 19.60 47.05 -10.89
CA GLY A 309 18.26 47.41 -11.39
C GLY A 309 17.25 46.25 -11.39
N ALA A 310 17.63 45.07 -10.90
CA ALA A 310 16.73 43.92 -10.75
C ALA A 310 15.67 44.12 -9.65
N MET A 311 15.96 45.03 -8.70
CA MET A 311 15.03 45.51 -7.68
C MET A 311 14.95 47.03 -7.76
N THR A 312 13.74 47.59 -7.66
CA THR A 312 13.53 49.03 -7.47
C THR A 312 13.26 49.33 -5.99
N ALA A 313 13.77 50.43 -5.46
CA ALA A 313 13.56 50.81 -4.06
C ALA A 313 13.24 52.30 -3.91
N LYS A 314 12.36 52.64 -2.97
CA LYS A 314 12.01 54.01 -2.55
C LYS A 314 12.11 54.10 -1.03
N GLY A 315 12.72 55.14 -0.49
CA GLY A 315 12.90 55.32 0.97
C GLY A 315 14.33 55.72 1.35
N ASP A 316 14.75 55.44 2.59
CA ASP A 316 16.14 55.68 3.02
C ASP A 316 17.06 54.55 2.56
N PHE A 317 17.87 54.81 1.55
CA PHE A 317 18.81 53.84 0.98
C PHE A 317 19.89 53.37 1.96
N ARG A 318 20.14 54.08 3.07
CA ARG A 318 21.05 53.61 4.13
C ARG A 318 20.43 52.45 4.91
N ILE A 319 19.10 52.47 5.08
CA ILE A 319 18.31 51.41 5.71
C ILE A 319 18.13 50.22 4.75
N LEU A 320 18.12 50.44 3.43
CA LEU A 320 18.08 49.32 2.47
C LEU A 320 19.26 48.35 2.66
N ARG A 321 20.47 48.86 2.93
CA ARG A 321 21.67 48.04 3.10
C ARG A 321 21.61 47.17 4.35
N THR A 322 20.81 47.55 5.35
CA THR A 322 20.66 46.76 6.57
C THR A 322 19.77 45.54 6.39
N LEU A 323 19.01 45.41 5.29
CA LEU A 323 18.31 44.17 4.95
C LEU A 323 19.28 42.99 4.82
N ASP A 324 20.43 43.21 4.16
CA ASP A 324 21.48 42.19 3.98
C ASP A 324 22.21 41.86 5.30
N GLU A 325 22.05 42.70 6.34
CA GLU A 325 22.67 42.49 7.66
C GLU A 325 21.72 41.77 8.64
N ILE A 326 20.41 42.04 8.56
CA ILE A 326 19.39 41.48 9.46
C ILE A 326 18.82 40.15 8.97
N PHE A 327 18.90 39.88 7.66
CA PHE A 327 18.56 38.58 7.08
C PHE A 327 19.82 37.90 6.56
N LYS A 328 20.13 36.71 7.07
CA LYS A 328 21.24 35.90 6.59
C LYS A 328 20.72 34.74 5.76
N PHE A 329 20.70 34.93 4.45
CA PHE A 329 20.42 33.91 3.45
C PHE A 329 21.70 33.25 2.94
#